data_AF-A0A3D1S6V9-F1
#
_entry.id   AF-A0A3D1S6V9-F1
#
_cell.length_a   1.000
_cell.length_b   1.000
_cell.length_c   1.000
_cell.angle_alpha   90.00
_cell.angle_beta   90.00
_cell.angle_gamma   90.00
#
_symmetry.space_group_name_H-M   'P 1'
#
loop_
_entity.id
_entity.type
_entity.pdbx_description
1 polymer ?
#
loop_
_entity_poly.entity_id
_entity_poly.type
_entity_poly.pdbx_seq_one_letter_code
_entity_poly.pdbx_strand_id
1 'polypeptide(L)' 'IYHTVAVVEDKNGEEHKLNMIQKWPVKVPITLYKEKPRPFKLLETGVRTIDTLNPIVEGGTGFIPGAFGTG' A
#
# COMPACT_ATOMS: atom_id res chain seq x y z
N ILE A 1 8.01 -17.30 12.07
CA ILE A 1 8.26 -15.97 11.43
C ILE A 1 9.60 -15.35 11.78
N TYR A 2 10.18 -15.64 12.97
CA TYR A 2 11.48 -15.08 13.38
C TYR A 2 12.70 -15.81 12.80
N HIS A 3 12.54 -17.06 12.34
CA HIS A 3 13.62 -17.82 11.71
C HIS A 3 14.09 -17.14 10.42
N THR A 4 15.40 -17.17 10.20
CA THR A 4 16.02 -16.71 8.94
C THR A 4 15.58 -17.62 7.80
N VAL A 5 15.12 -17.01 6.70
CA VAL A 5 14.66 -17.70 5.49
C VAL A 5 15.58 -17.44 4.29
N ALA A 6 16.37 -16.37 4.32
CA ALA A 6 17.34 -16.03 3.27
C ALA A 6 18.49 -15.20 3.83
N VAL A 7 19.63 -15.23 3.14
CA VAL A 7 20.78 -14.35 3.37
C VAL A 7 21.08 -13.66 2.04
N VAL A 8 21.21 -12.33 2.07
CA VAL A 8 21.54 -11.52 0.88
C VAL A 8 22.79 -10.70 1.15
N GLU A 9 23.69 -10.62 0.19
CA GLU A 9 24.90 -9.78 0.25
C GLU A 9 24.61 -8.43 -0.40
N ASP A 10 24.99 -7.34 0.26
CA ASP A 10 24.87 -5.99 -0.30
C ASP A 10 26.07 -5.60 -1.18
N LYS A 11 26.04 -4.38 -1.73
CA LYS A 11 27.11 -3.88 -2.61
C LYS A 11 28.45 -3.67 -1.90
N ASN A 12 28.45 -3.64 -0.57
CA ASN A 12 29.63 -3.47 0.26
C ASN A 12 30.16 -4.83 0.78
N GLY A 13 29.53 -5.94 0.41
CA GLY A 13 29.88 -7.28 0.87
C GLY A 13 29.29 -7.65 2.24
N GLU A 14 28.33 -6.87 2.77
CA GLU A 14 27.70 -7.17 4.06
C GLU A 14 26.54 -8.17 3.87
N GLU A 15 26.53 -9.24 4.67
CA GLU A 15 25.47 -10.24 4.67
C GLU A 15 24.28 -9.81 5.55
N HIS A 16 23.12 -9.67 4.93
CA HIS A 16 21.85 -9.36 5.59
C HIS A 16 20.99 -10.62 5.72
N LYS A 17 20.73 -11.05 6.96
CA LYS A 17 19.86 -12.19 7.27
C LYS A 17 18.40 -11.73 7.27
N LEU A 18 17.58 -12.31 6.40
CA LEU A 18 16.17 -11.98 6.25
C LEU A 18 15.28 -13.03 6.92
N ASN A 19 14.23 -12.58 7.60
CA ASN A 19 13.12 -13.41 8.07
C ASN A 19 11.80 -12.94 7.43
N MET A 20 10.66 -13.45 7.86
CA MET A 20 9.35 -13.09 7.27
C MET A 20 8.80 -11.72 7.76
N ILE A 21 9.53 -10.99 8.59
CA ILE A 21 9.09 -9.74 9.21
C ILE A 21 9.94 -8.58 8.69
N GLN A 22 9.28 -7.47 8.38
CA GLN A 22 9.95 -6.20 8.06
C GLN A 22 9.45 -5.13 9.02
N LYS A 23 10.36 -4.26 9.48
CA LYS A 23 10.03 -3.11 10.33
C LYS A 23 10.20 -1.83 9.52
N TRP A 24 9.26 -0.91 9.67
CA TRP A 24 9.31 0.39 9.00
C TRP A 24 8.84 1.50 9.95
N PRO A 25 9.51 2.67 10.01
CA PRO A 25 9.09 3.76 10.87
C PRO A 25 7.77 4.37 10.39
N VAL A 26 6.76 4.41 11.27
CA VAL A 26 5.37 4.79 10.94
C VAL A 26 5.19 6.19 10.36
N LYS A 27 6.11 7.12 10.65
CA LYS A 27 6.08 8.50 10.14
C LYS A 27 6.84 8.70 8.83
N VAL A 28 7.48 7.66 8.30
CA VAL A 28 8.26 7.74 7.06
C VAL A 28 7.50 6.98 5.97
N PRO A 29 7.16 7.61 4.82
CA PRO A 29 6.51 6.91 3.73
C PRO A 29 7.43 5.85 3.12
N ILE A 30 6.86 4.73 2.68
CA ILE A 30 7.61 3.71 1.92
C ILE A 30 7.82 4.26 0.50
N THR A 31 9.09 4.46 0.13
CA THR A 31 9.50 4.95 -1.20
C THR A 31 10.08 3.85 -2.10
N LEU A 32 10.02 2.59 -1.66
CA LEU A 32 10.54 1.41 -2.36
C LEU A 32 9.61 0.95 -3.50
N TYR A 33 9.12 1.90 -4.29
CA TYR A 33 8.34 1.66 -5.52
C TYR A 33 9.10 2.24 -6.72
N LYS A 34 8.98 1.62 -7.89
CA LYS A 34 9.67 2.06 -9.10
C LYS A 34 9.11 3.39 -9.63
N GLU A 35 7.79 3.52 -9.66
CA GLU A 35 7.08 4.69 -10.13
C GLU A 35 5.69 4.79 -9.48
N LYS A 36 5.12 6.00 -9.46
CA LYS A 36 3.74 6.25 -9.00
C LYS A 36 2.91 6.68 -10.20
N PRO A 37 2.29 5.75 -10.94
CA PRO A 37 1.54 6.09 -12.15
C PRO A 37 0.32 6.95 -11.81
N ARG A 38 -0.13 7.75 -12.78
CA ARG A 38 -1.41 8.46 -12.62
C ARG A 38 -2.54 7.43 -12.54
N PRO A 39 -3.43 7.54 -11.54
CA PRO A 39 -4.57 6.64 -11.44
C PRO A 39 -5.43 6.69 -12.71
N PHE A 40 -5.76 5.52 -13.24
CA PHE A 40 -6.60 5.37 -14.44
C PHE A 40 -7.65 4.28 -14.30
N LYS A 41 -7.40 3.29 -13.44
CA LYS A 41 -8.32 2.17 -13.19
C LYS A 41 -9.32 2.55 -12.10
N LEU A 42 -10.60 2.28 -12.36
CA LEU A 42 -11.67 2.46 -11.39
C LEU A 42 -11.49 1.48 -10.22
N LEU A 43 -11.67 1.97 -8.99
CA LEU A 43 -11.85 1.13 -7.81
C LEU A 43 -13.32 0.77 -7.73
N GLU A 44 -13.68 -0.41 -8.26
CA GLU A 44 -15.06 -0.88 -8.29
C GLU A 44 -15.58 -1.16 -6.88
N THR A 45 -16.61 -0.42 -6.46
CA THR A 45 -17.23 -0.57 -5.14
C THR A 45 -18.48 -1.45 -5.16
N GLY A 46 -19.10 -1.62 -6.34
CA GLY A 46 -20.41 -2.28 -6.49
C GLY A 46 -21.59 -1.37 -6.12
N VAL A 47 -21.33 -0.14 -5.68
CA VAL A 47 -22.36 0.84 -5.32
C VAL A 47 -22.57 1.77 -6.51
N ARG A 48 -23.72 1.64 -7.18
CA ARG A 48 -24.04 2.40 -8.41
C ARG A 48 -23.79 3.90 -8.30
N THR A 49 -24.19 4.52 -7.19
CA THR A 49 -24.01 5.97 -6.99
C THR A 49 -22.54 6.39 -6.89
N ILE A 50 -21.68 5.55 -6.31
CA ILE A 50 -20.25 5.80 -6.24
C ILE A 50 -19.63 5.52 -7.62
N ASP A 51 -19.84 4.32 -8.16
CA ASP A 51 -19.17 3.88 -9.39
C ASP A 51 -19.56 4.70 -10.63
N THR A 52 -20.80 5.22 -10.68
CA THR A 52 -21.31 5.98 -11.84
C THR A 52 -21.22 7.49 -11.68
N LEU A 53 -21.55 8.04 -10.50
CA LEU A 53 -21.68 9.50 -10.32
C LEU A 53 -20.45 10.13 -9.65
N ASN A 54 -19.79 9.41 -8.74
CA ASN A 54 -18.63 9.91 -7.99
C ASN A 54 -17.52 8.85 -7.95
N PRO A 55 -16.96 8.48 -9.11
CA PRO A 55 -16.03 7.36 -9.21
C PRO A 55 -14.73 7.65 -8.44
N ILE A 56 -14.22 6.63 -7.75
CA ILE A 56 -12.90 6.63 -7.12
C ILE A 56 -12.00 5.66 -7.90
N VAL A 57 -10.74 6.04 -8.07
CA VAL A 57 -9.74 5.25 -8.80
C VAL A 57 -8.81 4.51 -7.83
N GLU A 58 -8.22 3.40 -8.27
CA GLU A 58 -7.23 2.66 -7.49
C GLU A 58 -6.04 3.57 -7.13
N GLY A 59 -5.70 3.65 -5.83
CA GLY A 59 -4.69 4.58 -5.32
C GLY A 59 -5.14 6.05 -5.19
N GLY A 60 -6.42 6.33 -5.45
CA GLY A 60 -7.06 7.63 -5.22
C GLY A 60 -7.33 7.93 -3.74
N THR A 61 -7.96 9.07 -3.48
CA THR A 61 -8.34 9.51 -2.13
C THR A 61 -9.77 10.02 -2.17
N GLY A 62 -10.58 9.58 -1.21
CA GLY A 62 -11.96 10.04 -1.01
C GLY A 62 -12.24 10.23 0.48
N PHE A 63 -13.32 10.92 0.80
CA PHE A 63 -13.79 11.08 2.17
C PHE A 63 -15.31 10.91 2.22
N ILE A 64 -15.81 10.32 3.30
CA ILE A 64 -17.25 10.20 3.58
C ILE A 64 -17.48 10.89 4.93
N PRO A 65 -18.33 11.92 5.00
CA PRO A 65 -18.63 12.57 6.26
C PRO A 65 -19.52 11.69 7.15
N GLY A 66 -19.38 11.83 8.47
CA GLY A 66 -20.16 11.07 9.46
C GLY A 66 -19.34 10.02 10.21
N ALA A 67 -19.99 9.31 11.13
CA ALA A 67 -19.36 8.21 11.87
C ALA A 67 -19.40 6.92 11.04
N PHE A 68 -18.41 6.04 11.22
CA PHE A 68 -18.47 4.70 10.64
C PHE A 68 -19.64 3.91 11.25
N GLY A 69 -20.42 3.22 10.42
CA GLY A 69 -21.54 2.36 10.85
C GLY A 69 -22.94 3.01 10.81
N THR A 70 -23.09 4.21 10.24
CA THR A 70 -24.38 4.92 10.17
C THR A 70 -25.17 4.68 8.88
N GLY A 71 -24.70 3.81 7.99
CA GLY A 71 -25.24 3.60 6.64
C GLY A 71 -24.28 4.12 5.58
#